data_AF-A0A1J8QWH7-F1
#
_entry.id   AF-A0A1J8QWH7-F1
#
_cell.length_a   1.000
_cell.length_b   1.000
_cell.length_c   1.000
_cell.angle_alpha   90.00
_cell.angle_beta   90.00
_cell.angle_gamma   90.00
#
_symmetry.space_group_name_H-M   'P 1'
#
loop_
_entity.id
_entity.type
_entity.pdbx_description
1 polymer ?
#
loop_
_entity_poly.entity_id
_entity_poly.type
_entity_poly.pdbx_seq_one_letter_code
_entity_poly.pdbx_strand_id
1 'polypeptide(L)'
;MGLLYLGTPLTWDETKQYADHVREHGIIQFLHTWDRLKDRCGDELLWGDEVEYMVITFDDETKNAKLSLRQTEILAKLSKVVNDLTDDDTPALMTVPTFHPEYGRYMLESTPGSPYTGSIPDLLSVETNMRYR
;
A
#
# COMPACT_ATOMS: atom_id res chain seq x y z
N MET A 1 2.47 1.01 -3.16
CA MET A 1 3.58 1.13 -2.19
C MET A 1 4.72 0.11 -2.33
N GLY A 2 5.91 0.46 -1.81
CA GLY A 2 7.20 -0.22 -2.05
C GLY A 2 7.39 -1.56 -1.32
N LEU A 3 8.31 -2.38 -1.82
CA LEU A 3 8.58 -3.73 -1.32
C LEU A 3 9.18 -3.70 0.10
N LEU A 4 8.36 -3.95 1.12
CA LEU A 4 8.83 -4.22 2.48
C LEU A 4 9.21 -5.70 2.61
N TYR A 5 10.46 -6.00 2.34
CA TYR A 5 11.03 -7.34 2.55
C TYR A 5 11.96 -7.35 3.76
N LEU A 6 11.98 -8.46 4.51
CA LEU A 6 12.91 -8.65 5.61
C LEU A 6 14.34 -8.72 5.07
N GLY A 7 15.21 -7.84 5.56
CA GLY A 7 16.61 -7.78 5.19
C GLY A 7 17.46 -7.24 6.35
N THR A 8 18.77 -7.16 6.12
CA THR A 8 19.71 -6.55 7.07
C THR A 8 19.99 -5.12 6.64
N PRO A 9 19.44 -4.10 7.33
CA PRO A 9 19.71 -2.72 6.97
C PRO A 9 21.17 -2.36 7.28
N LEU A 10 21.80 -1.63 6.39
CA LEU A 10 23.10 -1.01 6.63
C LEU A 10 22.91 0.29 7.42
N THR A 11 23.84 0.60 8.31
CA THR A 11 23.92 1.92 8.95
C THR A 11 24.23 2.99 7.91
N TRP A 12 24.09 4.27 8.27
CA TRP A 12 24.42 5.37 7.37
C TRP A 12 25.88 5.32 6.90
N ASP A 13 26.83 5.09 7.82
CA ASP A 13 28.26 5.09 7.50
C ASP A 13 28.66 3.92 6.59
N GLU A 14 27.98 2.78 6.71
CA GLU A 14 28.14 1.64 5.80
C GLU A 14 27.50 1.92 4.44
N THR A 15 26.25 2.42 4.43
CA THR A 15 25.47 2.69 3.20
C THR A 15 26.16 3.75 2.33
N LYS A 16 26.71 4.79 2.95
CA LYS A 16 27.35 5.90 2.25
C LYS A 16 28.49 5.44 1.32
N GLN A 17 29.19 4.36 1.69
CA GLN A 17 30.27 3.79 0.89
C GLN A 17 29.79 3.20 -0.45
N TYR A 18 28.51 2.83 -0.51
CA TYR A 18 27.87 2.24 -1.70
C TYR A 18 26.99 3.23 -2.46
N ALA A 19 26.97 4.52 -2.08
CA ALA A 19 26.06 5.50 -2.67
C ALA A 19 26.22 5.62 -4.20
N ASP A 20 27.46 5.60 -4.70
CA ASP A 20 27.73 5.65 -6.14
C ASP A 20 27.33 4.35 -6.84
N HIS A 21 27.59 3.20 -6.23
CA HIS A 21 27.15 1.89 -6.75
C HIS A 21 25.62 1.82 -6.90
N VAL A 22 24.87 2.25 -5.88
CA VAL A 22 23.40 2.29 -5.91
C VAL A 22 22.89 3.23 -7.01
N ARG A 23 23.51 4.42 -7.15
CA ARG A 23 23.10 5.39 -8.18
C ARG A 23 23.36 4.86 -9.58
N GLU A 24 24.54 4.31 -9.83
CA GLU A 24 24.91 3.74 -11.13
C GLU A 24 23.97 2.60 -11.53
N HIS A 25 23.77 1.63 -10.64
CA HIS A 25 22.88 0.50 -10.91
C HIS A 25 21.42 0.92 -11.05
N GLY A 26 20.97 1.91 -10.27
CA GLY A 26 19.63 2.48 -10.41
C GLY A 26 19.41 3.12 -11.78
N ILE A 27 20.38 3.88 -12.29
CA ILE A 27 20.32 4.45 -13.65
C ILE A 27 20.31 3.35 -14.71
N ILE A 28 21.14 2.32 -14.57
CA ILE A 28 21.17 1.18 -15.51
C ILE A 28 19.80 0.48 -15.54
N GLN A 29 19.21 0.19 -14.38
CA GLN A 29 17.88 -0.41 -14.27
C GLN A 29 16.80 0.47 -14.88
N PHE A 30 16.88 1.78 -14.66
CA PHE A 30 15.97 2.75 -15.27
C PHE A 30 16.09 2.74 -16.80
N LEU A 31 17.32 2.80 -17.34
CA LEU A 31 17.55 2.77 -18.79
C LEU A 31 17.08 1.46 -19.43
N HIS A 32 17.31 0.30 -18.79
CA HIS A 32 16.77 -0.98 -19.26
C HIS A 32 15.24 -1.02 -19.24
N THR A 33 14.62 -0.45 -18.20
CA THR A 33 13.15 -0.39 -18.10
C THR A 33 12.57 0.54 -19.16
N TRP A 34 13.18 1.72 -19.35
CA TRP A 34 12.82 2.67 -20.40
C TRP A 34 12.94 2.03 -21.78
N ASP A 35 14.09 1.43 -22.12
CA ASP A 35 14.30 0.84 -23.44
C ASP A 35 13.27 -0.26 -23.75
N ARG A 36 12.89 -1.05 -22.75
CA ARG A 36 11.88 -2.09 -22.87
C ARG A 36 10.46 -1.57 -23.05
N LEU A 37 10.13 -0.40 -22.48
CA LEU A 37 8.74 0.08 -22.35
C LEU A 37 8.43 1.36 -23.13
N LYS A 38 9.43 2.08 -23.64
CA LYS A 38 9.26 3.39 -24.31
C LYS A 38 8.30 3.39 -25.50
N ASP A 39 8.20 2.26 -26.21
CA ASP A 39 7.36 2.09 -27.39
C ASP A 39 6.06 1.32 -27.09
N ARG A 40 5.75 1.07 -25.81
CA ARG A 40 4.53 0.37 -25.39
C ARG A 40 3.32 1.27 -25.64
N CYS A 41 2.32 0.74 -26.32
CA CYS A 41 1.07 1.41 -26.64
C CYS A 41 -0.12 0.51 -26.31
N GLY A 42 -1.30 1.10 -26.11
CA GLY A 42 -2.54 0.37 -25.88
C GLY A 42 -2.77 -0.07 -24.44
N ASP A 43 -2.04 0.52 -23.48
CA ASP A 43 -2.35 0.33 -22.06
C ASP A 43 -3.73 0.91 -21.73
N GLU A 44 -4.50 0.19 -20.92
CA GLU A 44 -5.76 0.68 -20.38
C GLU A 44 -5.50 1.76 -19.31
N LEU A 45 -6.44 2.69 -19.13
CA LEU A 45 -6.41 3.65 -18.02
C LEU A 45 -6.70 2.93 -16.71
N LEU A 46 -5.66 2.37 -16.11
CA LEU A 46 -5.68 1.82 -14.77
C LEU A 46 -5.26 2.88 -13.75
N TRP A 47 -6.03 3.00 -12.68
CA TRP A 47 -5.77 3.97 -11.62
C TRP A 47 -6.27 3.44 -10.27
N GLY A 48 -5.90 4.10 -9.18
CA GLY A 48 -6.25 3.66 -7.83
C GLY A 48 -5.91 4.74 -6.82
N ASP A 49 -6.54 4.65 -5.65
CA ASP A 49 -6.24 5.48 -4.49
C ASP A 49 -5.36 4.74 -3.47
N GLU A 50 -4.51 5.48 -2.75
CA GLU A 50 -3.83 5.02 -1.53
C GLU A 50 -4.34 5.90 -0.37
N VAL A 51 -4.84 5.27 0.71
CA VAL A 51 -5.41 5.97 1.88
C VAL A 51 -4.63 5.62 3.13
N GLU A 52 -4.13 6.64 3.82
CA GLU A 52 -3.45 6.52 5.11
C GLU A 52 -4.41 6.79 6.28
N TYR A 53 -4.34 5.95 7.30
CA TYR A 53 -5.16 6.01 8.51
C TYR A 53 -4.29 6.21 9.74
N MET A 54 -4.85 6.86 10.77
CA MET A 54 -4.27 6.86 12.12
C MET A 54 -5.17 6.07 13.06
N VAL A 55 -4.63 5.05 13.72
CA VAL A 55 -5.35 4.23 14.70
C VAL A 55 -5.35 4.95 16.04
N ILE A 56 -6.54 5.31 16.51
CA ILE A 56 -6.73 6.06 17.76
C ILE A 56 -7.40 5.15 18.80
N THR A 57 -6.93 5.22 20.05
CA THR A 57 -7.59 4.64 21.23
C THR A 57 -8.23 5.77 22.03
N PHE A 58 -9.54 5.68 22.20
CA PHE A 58 -10.31 6.62 23.02
C PHE A 58 -10.45 6.08 24.44
N ASP A 59 -10.24 6.96 25.41
CA ASP A 59 -10.52 6.77 26.82
C ASP A 59 -11.66 7.70 27.21
N ASP A 60 -12.86 7.14 27.30
CA ASP A 60 -14.08 7.90 27.58
C ASP A 60 -14.17 8.38 29.02
N GLU A 61 -13.48 7.73 29.96
CA GLU A 61 -13.47 8.11 31.37
C GLU A 61 -12.61 9.37 31.56
N THR A 62 -11.40 9.37 31.00
CA THR A 62 -10.48 10.51 31.11
C THR A 62 -10.65 11.55 29.99
N LYS A 63 -11.58 11.31 29.04
CA LYS A 63 -11.83 12.16 27.86
C LYS A 63 -10.56 12.39 27.05
N ASN A 64 -9.82 11.33 26.79
CA ASN A 64 -8.51 11.37 26.14
C ASN A 64 -8.49 10.51 24.87
N ALA A 65 -7.71 10.92 23.88
CA ALA A 65 -7.49 10.20 22.64
C ALA A 65 -5.98 10.04 22.41
N LYS A 66 -5.52 8.80 22.22
CA LYS A 66 -4.09 8.48 22.04
C LYS A 66 -3.87 7.68 20.77
N LEU A 67 -2.69 7.85 20.17
CA LEU A 67 -2.26 7.02 19.05
C LEU A 67 -1.99 5.60 19.52
N SER A 68 -2.62 4.63 18.86
CA SER A 68 -2.46 3.20 19.14
C SER A 68 -1.26 2.66 18.39
N LEU A 69 -0.24 2.19 19.09
CA LEU A 69 0.98 1.65 18.48
C LEU A 69 0.85 0.17 18.05
N ARG A 70 -0.38 -0.27 17.74
CA ARG A 70 -0.74 -1.67 17.48
C ARG A 70 -0.80 -2.03 16.00
N GLN A 71 -0.14 -1.25 15.14
CA GLN A 71 -0.13 -1.46 13.69
C GLN A 71 0.23 -2.91 13.31
N THR A 72 1.33 -3.44 13.87
CA THR A 72 1.82 -4.79 13.53
C THR A 72 0.78 -5.88 13.80
N GLU A 73 0.10 -5.79 14.95
CA GLU A 73 -0.93 -6.76 15.36
C GLU A 73 -2.20 -6.62 14.52
N ILE A 74 -2.57 -5.40 14.15
CA ILE A 74 -3.71 -5.13 13.27
C ILE A 74 -3.44 -5.69 11.87
N LEU A 75 -2.28 -5.37 11.28
CA LEU A 75 -1.89 -5.87 9.96
C LEU A 75 -1.79 -7.41 9.93
N ALA A 76 -1.26 -8.03 10.99
CA ALA A 76 -1.22 -9.50 11.08
C ALA A 76 -2.62 -10.14 11.14
N LYS A 77 -3.60 -9.45 11.73
CA LYS A 77 -4.99 -9.90 11.72
C LYS A 77 -5.66 -9.64 10.37
N LEU A 78 -5.49 -8.45 9.80
CA LEU A 78 -6.04 -8.09 8.50
C LEU A 78 -5.52 -9.02 7.40
N SER A 79 -4.23 -9.35 7.40
CA SER A 79 -3.65 -10.29 6.44
C SER A 79 -4.30 -11.68 6.53
N LYS A 80 -4.63 -12.16 7.73
CA LYS A 80 -5.37 -13.44 7.89
C LYS A 80 -6.78 -13.35 7.32
N VAL A 81 -7.51 -12.28 7.66
CA VAL A 81 -8.87 -12.05 7.17
C VAL A 81 -8.88 -11.96 5.63
N VAL A 82 -7.99 -11.16 5.06
CA VAL A 82 -7.86 -10.98 3.60
C VAL A 82 -7.52 -12.30 2.89
N ASN A 83 -6.64 -13.13 3.47
CA ASN A 83 -6.30 -14.43 2.89
C ASN A 83 -7.45 -15.45 2.95
N ASP A 84 -8.38 -15.28 3.90
CA ASP A 84 -9.54 -16.16 4.06
C ASP A 84 -10.74 -15.72 3.20
N LEU A 85 -10.72 -14.49 2.66
CA LEU A 85 -11.76 -13.93 1.81
C LEU A 85 -11.52 -14.27 0.34
N THR A 86 -12.62 -14.46 -0.39
CA THR A 86 -12.64 -14.48 -1.85
C THR A 86 -13.34 -13.22 -2.38
N ASP A 87 -13.17 -12.92 -3.67
CA ASP A 87 -13.87 -11.78 -4.28
C ASP A 87 -15.40 -11.92 -4.22
N ASP A 88 -15.91 -13.15 -4.15
CA ASP A 88 -17.34 -13.45 -3.96
C ASP A 88 -17.87 -13.02 -2.58
N ASP A 89 -16.98 -12.84 -1.59
CA ASP A 89 -17.30 -12.37 -0.24
C ASP A 89 -17.28 -10.82 -0.13
N THR A 90 -16.89 -10.13 -1.19
CA THR A 90 -16.83 -8.67 -1.24
C THR A 90 -18.11 -8.07 -1.84
N PRO A 91 -18.40 -6.78 -1.60
CA PRO A 91 -19.51 -6.11 -2.29
C PRO A 91 -19.36 -6.23 -3.82
N ALA A 92 -20.48 -6.26 -4.54
CA ALA A 92 -20.44 -6.39 -6.00
C ALA A 92 -19.51 -5.34 -6.64
N LEU A 93 -18.71 -5.78 -7.62
CA LEU A 93 -17.71 -4.95 -8.32
C LEU A 93 -16.52 -4.55 -7.45
N MET A 94 -16.20 -5.32 -6.42
CA MET A 94 -15.01 -5.12 -5.60
C MET A 94 -14.15 -6.39 -5.58
N THR A 95 -12.91 -6.20 -5.18
CA THR A 95 -11.94 -7.25 -4.92
C THR A 95 -11.36 -7.04 -3.53
N VAL A 96 -10.84 -8.11 -2.94
CA VAL A 96 -10.35 -8.06 -1.55
C VAL A 96 -9.24 -6.99 -1.43
N PRO A 97 -9.39 -5.97 -0.56
CA PRO A 97 -8.46 -4.86 -0.47
C PRO A 97 -7.10 -5.27 0.10
N THR A 98 -6.09 -4.46 -0.17
CA THR A 98 -4.73 -4.66 0.37
C THR A 98 -4.45 -3.64 1.47
N PHE A 99 -3.74 -4.06 2.50
CA PHE A 99 -3.31 -3.21 3.62
C PHE A 99 -1.79 -3.27 3.78
N HIS A 100 -1.16 -2.11 3.94
CA HIS A 100 0.28 -1.97 4.06
C HIS A 100 0.69 -1.31 5.39
N PRO A 101 1.90 -1.61 5.90
CA PRO A 101 2.51 -0.82 6.96
C PRO A 101 2.96 0.54 6.45
N GLU A 102 2.85 1.54 7.32
CA GLU A 102 3.39 2.88 7.13
C GLU A 102 4.41 3.21 8.24
N TYR A 103 5.19 4.28 8.07
CA TYR A 103 6.28 4.65 8.97
C TYR A 103 5.84 4.77 10.44
N GLY A 104 4.70 5.43 10.68
CA GLY A 104 4.14 5.54 12.01
C GLY A 104 3.59 4.19 12.50
N ARG A 105 4.01 3.71 13.67
CA ARG A 105 3.46 2.46 14.26
C ARG A 105 1.97 2.56 14.65
N TYR A 106 1.37 3.74 14.48
CA TYR A 106 -0.06 3.99 14.61
C TYR A 106 -0.74 4.20 13.27
N MET A 107 -0.01 4.14 12.16
CA MET A 107 -0.53 4.34 10.82
C MET A 107 -0.88 3.01 10.16
N LEU A 108 -1.85 3.03 9.27
CA LEU A 108 -2.12 1.96 8.33
C LEU A 108 -2.27 2.60 6.96
N GLU A 109 -1.99 1.86 5.91
CA GLU A 109 -2.39 2.25 4.56
C GLU A 109 -3.28 1.17 3.98
N SER A 110 -4.26 1.56 3.16
CA SER A 110 -5.04 0.64 2.35
C SER A 110 -5.11 1.09 0.89
N THR A 111 -5.27 0.12 0.00
CA THR A 111 -5.51 0.32 -1.44
C THR A 111 -6.68 -0.58 -1.87
N PRO A 112 -7.37 -0.27 -2.99
CA PRO A 112 -8.29 -1.24 -3.59
C PRO A 112 -7.55 -2.54 -3.94
N GLY A 113 -8.28 -3.67 -3.98
CA GLY A 113 -7.72 -4.99 -4.29
C GLY A 113 -7.26 -5.14 -5.74
N SER A 114 -7.81 -4.32 -6.62
CA SER A 114 -7.48 -4.24 -8.05
C SER A 114 -7.56 -2.78 -8.49
N PRO A 115 -6.78 -2.37 -9.50
CA PRO A 115 -6.90 -1.02 -10.05
C PRO A 115 -8.28 -0.81 -10.67
N TYR A 116 -8.80 0.39 -10.52
CA TYR A 116 -9.97 0.89 -11.24
C TYR A 116 -9.63 1.10 -12.71
N THR A 117 -10.65 1.01 -13.57
CA THR A 117 -10.55 1.36 -14.99
C THR A 117 -11.17 2.73 -15.29
N GLY A 118 -11.23 3.12 -16.57
CA GLY A 118 -11.98 4.29 -17.03
C GLY A 118 -13.51 4.09 -17.07
N SER A 119 -14.03 2.96 -16.58
CA SER A 119 -15.47 2.67 -16.60
C SER A 119 -16.26 3.52 -15.58
N ILE A 120 -17.51 3.87 -15.92
CA ILE A 120 -18.40 4.60 -15.01
C ILE A 120 -18.63 3.84 -13.68
N PRO A 121 -18.86 2.51 -13.68
CA PRO A 121 -19.00 1.75 -12.44
C PRO A 121 -17.80 1.90 -11.50
N ASP A 122 -16.57 1.87 -12.04
CA ASP A 122 -15.37 2.01 -11.22
C ASP A 122 -15.22 3.43 -10.65
N LEU A 123 -15.56 4.46 -11.43
CA LEU A 123 -15.59 5.84 -10.93
C LEU A 123 -16.56 6.01 -9.75
N LEU A 124 -17.68 5.28 -9.76
CA LEU A 124 -18.71 5.36 -8.73
C LEU A 124 -18.44 4.42 -7.53
N SER A 125 -17.52 3.45 -7.68
CA SER A 125 -17.24 2.47 -6.62
C SER A 125 -16.20 2.94 -5.61
N VAL A 126 -15.42 3.99 -5.92
CA VAL A 126 -14.31 4.48 -5.09
C VAL A 126 -14.69 4.72 -3.63
N GLU A 127 -15.75 5.50 -3.37
CA GLU A 127 -16.15 5.81 -1.99
C GLU A 127 -16.64 4.55 -1.26
N THR A 128 -17.39 3.69 -1.94
CA THR A 128 -17.85 2.40 -1.39
C THR A 128 -16.66 1.50 -1.04
N ASN A 129 -15.65 1.47 -1.91
CA ASN A 129 -14.41 0.74 -1.69
C ASN A 129 -13.63 1.30 -0.49
N MET A 130 -13.51 2.62 -0.36
CA MET A 130 -12.90 3.28 0.80
C MET A 130 -13.64 3.00 2.11
N ARG A 131 -14.98 2.93 2.08
CA ARG A 131 -15.80 2.64 3.28
C ARG A 131 -15.74 1.18 3.71
N TYR A 132 -15.52 0.27 2.76
CA TYR A 132 -15.38 -1.15 3.05
C TYR A 132 -14.04 -1.49 3.73
N ARG A 133 -12.99 -0.74 3.37
CA ARG A 133 -11.65 -0.81 3.96
C ARG A 133 -11.65 -0.28 5.39
#